data_AF-A0A5A9ENX8-F1
#
_entry.id   AF-A0A5A9ENX8-F1
#
_cell.length_a   1.000
_cell.length_b   1.000
_cell.length_c   1.000
_cell.angle_alpha   90.00
_cell.angle_beta   90.00
_cell.angle_gamma   90.00
#
_symmetry.space_group_name_H-M   'P 1'
#
loop_
_entity.id
_entity.type
_entity.pdbx_description
1 polymer ?
#
loop_
_entity_poly.entity_id
_entity_poly.type
_entity_poly.pdbx_seq_one_letter_code
_entity_poly.pdbx_strand_id
1 'polypeptide(L)'
;MSDSESADTVDYGRLVWSDDLVLGIASIDEQHREWIALVQAFERAVTEGHPAEEMRRTLAAAVAYTESHFADEQQVMEEAGYPFLDDHLAQHQLAWDRVHAFASGEVADEEVRNSLAEFLPQWLMLHINTADRQFARWLKGSAATGTPTDPAGRVFGDIPV
;
A
#
# COMPACT_ATOMS: atom_id res chain seq x y z
N MET A 1 -39.05 1.05 -8.63
CA MET A 1 -38.31 2.31 -8.49
C MET A 1 -36.91 1.89 -8.13
N SER A 2 -36.03 1.93 -9.12
CA SER A 2 -34.61 1.67 -8.94
C SER A 2 -33.99 2.89 -8.29
N ASP A 3 -33.37 2.72 -7.14
CA ASP A 3 -32.27 3.56 -6.70
C ASP A 3 -31.20 2.57 -6.24
N SER A 4 -30.30 2.24 -7.16
CA SER A 4 -29.05 1.58 -6.84
C SER A 4 -28.08 2.73 -6.62
N GLU A 5 -27.79 3.05 -5.36
CA GLU A 5 -26.71 3.96 -5.00
C GLU A 5 -25.40 3.35 -5.55
N SER A 6 -24.91 3.92 -6.65
CA SER A 6 -23.56 3.71 -7.11
C SER A 6 -22.64 4.30 -6.03
N ALA A 7 -21.97 3.44 -5.28
CA ALA A 7 -20.82 3.87 -4.50
C ALA A 7 -19.86 4.54 -5.47
N ASP A 8 -19.58 5.84 -5.26
CA ASP A 8 -18.53 6.58 -5.96
C ASP A 8 -17.19 5.96 -5.57
N THR A 9 -16.85 4.82 -6.17
CA THR A 9 -15.49 4.31 -6.12
C THR A 9 -14.65 5.23 -7.00
N VAL A 10 -13.79 6.01 -6.35
CA VAL A 10 -12.79 6.82 -7.06
C VAL A 10 -11.90 5.85 -7.84
N ASP A 11 -12.05 5.83 -9.17
CA ASP A 11 -11.14 5.13 -10.06
C ASP A 11 -9.80 5.87 -10.05
N TYR A 12 -8.88 5.37 -9.23
CA TYR A 12 -7.53 5.91 -9.14
C TYR A 12 -6.69 5.58 -10.40
N GLY A 13 -7.22 4.82 -11.35
CA GLY A 13 -6.53 4.40 -12.56
C GLY A 13 -5.62 3.21 -12.33
N ARG A 14 -4.95 2.78 -13.42
CA ARG A 14 -4.08 1.61 -13.41
C ARG A 14 -2.80 1.90 -12.60
N LEU A 15 -2.47 1.01 -11.66
CA LEU A 15 -1.20 1.07 -10.95
C LEU A 15 -0.04 0.80 -11.92
N VAL A 16 0.70 1.86 -12.26
CA VAL A 16 1.88 1.81 -13.12
C VAL A 16 2.97 2.66 -12.49
N TRP A 17 4.19 2.14 -12.46
CA TRP A 17 5.33 2.94 -12.02
C TRP A 17 5.47 4.19 -12.90
N SER A 18 5.56 5.35 -12.26
CA SER A 18 5.74 6.64 -12.92
C SER A 18 6.63 7.55 -12.06
N ASP A 19 7.10 8.65 -12.65
CA ASP A 19 7.86 9.66 -11.91
C ASP A 19 7.05 10.29 -10.77
N ASP A 20 5.71 10.26 -10.87
CA ASP A 20 4.82 10.72 -9.80
C ASP A 20 4.86 9.82 -8.57
N LEU A 21 5.42 8.62 -8.63
CA LEU A 21 5.58 7.72 -7.47
C LEU A 21 6.98 7.79 -6.85
N VAL A 22 7.89 8.57 -7.44
CA VAL A 22 9.26 8.74 -6.93
C VAL A 22 9.24 9.53 -5.63
N LEU A 23 9.72 8.90 -4.57
CA LEU A 23 9.94 9.52 -3.27
C LEU A 23 11.33 10.13 -3.16
N GLY A 24 12.25 9.76 -4.05
CA GLY A 24 13.63 10.25 -4.10
C GLY A 24 14.50 9.71 -2.97
N ILE A 25 14.20 8.49 -2.54
CA ILE A 25 15.00 7.67 -1.63
C ILE A 25 15.25 6.38 -2.39
N ALA A 26 16.45 6.22 -2.95
CA ALA A 26 16.73 5.22 -3.98
C ALA A 26 16.36 3.78 -3.58
N SER A 27 16.62 3.39 -2.32
CA SER A 27 16.27 2.06 -1.82
C SER A 27 14.76 1.84 -1.75
N ILE A 28 13.99 2.83 -1.25
CA ILE A 28 12.53 2.74 -1.17
C ILE A 28 11.91 2.79 -2.57
N ASP A 29 12.40 3.66 -3.46
CA ASP A 29 11.95 3.75 -4.84
C ASP A 29 12.17 2.43 -5.62
N GLU A 30 13.28 1.73 -5.37
CA GLU A 30 13.54 0.41 -5.93
C GLU A 30 12.56 -0.64 -5.38
N GLN A 31 12.32 -0.63 -4.07
CA GLN A 31 11.35 -1.52 -3.45
C GLN A 31 9.92 -1.31 -3.99
N HIS A 32 9.49 -0.06 -4.16
CA HIS A 32 8.17 0.27 -4.71
C HIS A 32 8.01 -0.18 -6.17
N ARG A 33 9.06 -0.07 -6.99
CA ARG A 33 9.02 -0.58 -8.37
C ARG A 33 8.75 -2.07 -8.43
N GLU A 34 9.45 -2.84 -7.61
CA GLU A 34 9.27 -4.29 -7.54
C GLU A 34 7.88 -4.64 -6.97
N TRP A 35 7.45 -3.95 -5.92
CA TRP A 35 6.13 -4.17 -5.32
C TRP A 35 5.00 -3.95 -6.33
N ILE A 36 5.07 -2.83 -7.06
CA ILE A 36 4.10 -2.48 -8.10
C ILE A 36 4.08 -3.54 -9.21
N ALA A 37 5.24 -4.08 -9.59
CA ALA A 37 5.31 -5.13 -10.60
C ALA A 37 4.60 -6.42 -10.15
N LEU A 38 4.75 -6.79 -8.87
CA LEU A 38 4.11 -7.97 -8.27
C LEU A 38 2.59 -7.78 -8.16
N VAL A 39 2.13 -6.62 -7.69
CA VAL A 39 0.69 -6.31 -7.61
C VAL A 39 0.06 -6.31 -9.00
N GLN A 40 0.72 -5.71 -10.00
CA GLN A 40 0.24 -5.76 -11.38
C GLN A 40 0.24 -7.17 -11.97
N ALA A 41 1.17 -8.04 -11.58
CA ALA A 41 1.18 -9.43 -12.03
C ALA A 41 -0.04 -10.19 -11.51
N PHE A 42 -0.41 -9.97 -10.25
CA PHE A 42 -1.64 -10.52 -9.68
C PHE A 42 -2.88 -9.94 -10.36
N GLU A 43 -3.00 -8.61 -10.47
CA GLU A 43 -4.12 -7.94 -11.14
C GLU A 43 -4.33 -8.48 -12.58
N ARG A 44 -3.25 -8.60 -13.37
CA ARG A 44 -3.31 -9.17 -14.72
C ARG A 44 -3.76 -10.63 -14.72
N ALA A 45 -3.20 -11.47 -13.85
CA ALA A 45 -3.60 -12.88 -13.78
C ALA A 45 -5.10 -13.03 -13.50
N VAL A 46 -5.65 -12.15 -12.66
CA VAL A 46 -7.10 -12.12 -12.36
C VAL A 46 -7.92 -11.62 -13.54
N THR A 47 -7.59 -10.43 -14.06
CA THR A 47 -8.35 -9.76 -15.14
C THR A 47 -8.31 -10.50 -16.48
N GLU A 48 -7.20 -11.18 -16.79
CA GLU A 48 -7.02 -11.97 -18.02
C GLU A 48 -7.54 -13.42 -17.87
N GLY A 49 -8.02 -13.81 -16.68
CA GLY A 49 -8.61 -15.13 -16.46
C GLY A 49 -7.59 -16.28 -16.53
N HIS A 50 -6.38 -16.07 -16.01
CA HIS A 50 -5.34 -17.10 -15.96
C HIS A 50 -5.76 -18.31 -15.10
N PRO A 51 -5.06 -19.47 -15.20
CA PRO A 51 -5.35 -20.60 -14.33
C PRO A 51 -5.23 -20.25 -12.84
N ALA A 52 -6.10 -20.81 -12.00
CA ALA A 52 -6.14 -20.51 -10.56
C ALA A 52 -4.80 -20.73 -9.84
N GLU A 53 -3.98 -21.68 -10.31
CA GLU A 53 -2.63 -21.89 -9.77
C GLU A 53 -1.70 -20.71 -10.03
N GLU A 54 -1.81 -20.07 -11.19
CA GLU A 54 -1.01 -18.90 -11.51
C GLU A 54 -1.45 -17.69 -10.67
N MET A 55 -2.76 -17.46 -10.55
CA MET A 55 -3.32 -16.41 -9.69
C MET A 55 -2.86 -16.56 -8.24
N ARG A 56 -2.90 -17.80 -7.69
CA ARG A 56 -2.38 -18.11 -6.35
C ARG A 56 -0.91 -17.77 -6.19
N ARG A 57 -0.09 -18.16 -7.17
CA ARG A 57 1.35 -17.88 -7.15
C ARG A 57 1.66 -16.39 -7.18
N THR A 58 0.99 -15.63 -8.05
CA THR A 58 1.17 -14.17 -8.14
C THR A 58 0.70 -13.47 -6.88
N LEU A 59 -0.41 -13.91 -6.28
CA LEU A 59 -0.89 -13.38 -5.02
C LEU A 59 0.10 -13.66 -3.90
N ALA A 60 0.55 -14.90 -3.73
CA ALA A 60 1.51 -15.27 -2.70
C ALA A 60 2.81 -14.46 -2.80
N ALA A 61 3.29 -14.19 -4.01
CA ALA A 61 4.45 -13.35 -4.23
C ALA A 61 4.19 -11.89 -3.83
N ALA A 62 3.04 -11.31 -4.19
CA ALA A 62 2.68 -9.95 -3.79
C ALA A 62 2.54 -9.82 -2.27
N VAL A 63 1.89 -10.79 -1.61
CA VAL A 63 1.71 -10.81 -0.15
C VAL A 63 3.04 -10.92 0.58
N ALA A 64 3.90 -11.87 0.19
CA ALA A 64 5.20 -12.04 0.82
C ALA A 64 6.08 -10.79 0.67
N TYR A 65 5.99 -10.11 -0.48
CA TYR A 65 6.75 -8.89 -0.71
C TYR A 65 6.21 -7.70 0.11
N THR A 66 4.89 -7.60 0.28
CA THR A 66 4.27 -6.61 1.16
C THR A 66 4.79 -6.74 2.60
N GLU A 67 4.85 -7.97 3.15
CA GLU A 67 5.40 -8.20 4.50
C GLU A 67 6.84 -7.71 4.63
N SER A 68 7.71 -8.09 3.68
CA SER A 68 9.12 -7.71 3.73
C SER A 68 9.31 -6.21 3.57
N HIS A 69 8.54 -5.57 2.69
CA HIS A 69 8.63 -4.13 2.47
C HIS A 69 8.21 -3.35 3.72
N PHE A 70 7.10 -3.72 4.37
CA PHE A 70 6.67 -3.07 5.61
C PHE A 70 7.70 -3.23 6.74
N ALA A 71 8.30 -4.41 6.88
CA ALA A 71 9.34 -4.63 7.89
C ALA A 71 10.58 -3.75 7.64
N ASP A 72 11.03 -3.66 6.38
CA ASP A 72 12.15 -2.79 6.00
C ASP A 72 11.81 -1.32 6.26
N GLU A 73 10.62 -0.87 5.85
CA GLU A 73 10.21 0.53 6.00
C GLU A 73 10.05 0.93 7.48
N GLN A 74 9.44 0.06 8.29
CA GLN A 74 9.35 0.22 9.74
C GLN A 74 10.74 0.40 10.36
N GLN A 75 11.69 -0.46 10.01
CA GLN A 75 13.06 -0.35 10.53
C GLN A 75 13.67 1.02 10.21
N VAL A 76 13.50 1.52 8.98
CA VAL A 76 14.03 2.83 8.59
C VAL A 76 13.31 3.97 9.35
N MET A 77 12.00 3.87 9.55
CA MET A 77 11.23 4.86 10.33
C MET A 77 11.67 4.92 11.79
N GLU A 78 11.88 3.75 12.41
CA GLU A 78 12.36 3.63 13.79
C GLU A 78 13.76 4.22 13.95
N GLU A 79 14.71 3.83 13.09
CA GLU A 79 16.09 4.29 13.12
C GLU A 79 16.20 5.80 12.94
N ALA A 80 15.34 6.37 12.10
CA ALA A 80 15.34 7.80 11.88
C ALA A 80 14.65 8.57 13.03
N GLY A 81 13.72 7.95 13.76
CA GLY A 81 12.88 8.61 14.77
C GLY A 81 11.63 9.29 14.20
N TYR A 82 10.94 8.64 13.25
CA TYR A 82 9.77 9.20 12.58
C TYR A 82 8.60 9.42 13.56
N PRO A 83 8.08 10.65 13.72
CA PRO A 83 7.08 10.96 14.75
C PRO A 83 5.68 10.38 14.48
N PHE A 84 5.39 9.93 13.26
CA PHE A 84 4.09 9.36 12.87
C PHE A 84 4.19 7.85 12.59
N LEU A 85 5.15 7.17 13.23
CA LEU A 85 5.36 5.72 13.07
C LEU A 85 4.07 4.93 13.35
N ASP A 86 3.43 5.17 14.50
CA ASP A 86 2.24 4.40 14.92
C ASP A 86 1.09 4.54 13.91
N ASP A 87 0.86 5.75 13.39
CA ASP A 87 -0.18 6.01 12.38
C ASP A 87 0.15 5.30 11.06
N HIS A 88 1.43 5.24 10.68
CA HIS A 88 1.88 4.56 9.47
C HIS A 88 1.68 3.03 9.61
N LEU A 89 2.12 2.45 10.73
CA LEU A 89 1.96 1.01 11.01
C LEU A 89 0.49 0.60 11.10
N ALA A 90 -0.40 1.49 11.57
CA ALA A 90 -1.84 1.23 11.56
C ALA A 90 -2.41 1.08 10.14
N GLN A 91 -1.88 1.84 9.16
CA GLN A 91 -2.26 1.70 7.75
C GLN A 91 -1.74 0.39 7.16
N HIS A 92 -0.51 -0.01 7.50
CA HIS A 92 0.04 -1.33 7.12
C HIS A 92 -0.83 -2.46 7.66
N GLN A 93 -1.20 -2.40 8.95
CA GLN A 93 -2.03 -3.42 9.58
C GLN A 93 -3.41 -3.52 8.93
N LEU A 94 -4.05 -2.40 8.60
CA LEU A 94 -5.35 -2.41 7.92
C LEU A 94 -5.28 -3.08 6.54
N ALA A 95 -4.22 -2.79 5.78
CA ALA A 95 -3.98 -3.42 4.49
C ALA A 95 -3.75 -4.93 4.65
N TRP A 96 -2.96 -5.29 5.67
CA TRP A 96 -2.61 -6.65 6.00
C TRP A 96 -3.82 -7.50 6.37
N ASP A 97 -4.66 -6.99 7.27
CA ASP A 97 -5.89 -7.67 7.70
C ASP A 97 -6.83 -7.90 6.52
N ARG A 98 -6.93 -6.93 5.61
CA ARG A 98 -7.76 -7.04 4.42
C ARG A 98 -7.22 -8.10 3.45
N VAL A 99 -5.92 -8.10 3.20
CA VAL A 99 -5.24 -9.12 2.38
C VAL A 99 -5.42 -10.52 2.97
N HIS A 100 -5.26 -10.69 4.28
CA HIS A 100 -5.42 -11.97 4.94
C HIS A 100 -6.86 -12.47 4.99
N ALA A 101 -7.83 -11.57 5.20
CA ALA A 101 -9.24 -11.93 5.12
C ALA A 101 -9.55 -12.57 3.76
N PHE A 102 -9.02 -11.98 2.67
CA PHE A 102 -9.17 -12.52 1.33
C PHE A 102 -8.33 -13.78 1.05
N ALA A 103 -7.15 -13.92 1.64
CA ALA A 103 -6.29 -15.10 1.46
C ALA A 103 -6.77 -16.33 2.26
N SER A 104 -7.52 -16.12 3.35
CA SER A 104 -8.03 -17.17 4.24
C SER A 104 -9.32 -17.84 3.74
N GLY A 105 -10.12 -17.13 2.92
CA GLY A 105 -11.14 -17.74 2.06
C GLY A 105 -10.43 -18.39 0.88
N GLU A 106 -10.76 -19.64 0.54
CA GLU A 106 -10.11 -20.33 -0.57
C GLU A 106 -10.06 -19.42 -1.81
N VAL A 107 -8.88 -19.23 -2.39
CA VAL A 107 -8.65 -18.48 -3.66
C VAL A 107 -9.52 -19.00 -4.83
N ALA A 108 -10.25 -20.10 -4.61
CA ALA A 108 -11.30 -20.61 -5.47
C ALA A 108 -12.51 -19.67 -5.61
N ASP A 109 -12.78 -18.80 -4.63
CA ASP A 109 -13.88 -17.84 -4.73
C ASP A 109 -13.47 -16.68 -5.67
N GLU A 110 -14.13 -16.63 -6.82
CA GLU A 110 -13.92 -15.63 -7.85
C GLU A 110 -14.25 -14.21 -7.37
N GLU A 111 -15.25 -14.05 -6.50
CA GLU A 111 -15.64 -12.74 -5.98
C GLU A 111 -14.54 -12.15 -5.09
N VAL A 112 -14.01 -12.98 -4.19
CA VAL A 112 -12.88 -12.62 -3.31
C VAL A 112 -11.66 -12.22 -4.12
N ARG A 113 -11.31 -13.01 -5.13
CA ARG A 113 -10.16 -12.75 -5.99
C ARG A 113 -10.30 -11.43 -6.75
N ASN A 114 -11.47 -11.18 -7.33
CA ASN A 114 -11.73 -9.94 -8.06
C ASN A 114 -11.70 -8.73 -7.13
N SER A 115 -12.28 -8.83 -5.93
CA SER A 115 -12.24 -7.77 -4.93
C SER A 115 -10.81 -7.42 -4.51
N LEU A 116 -9.95 -8.43 -4.32
CA LEU A 116 -8.55 -8.22 -3.97
C LEU A 116 -7.73 -7.61 -5.13
N ALA A 117 -8.01 -8.03 -6.37
CA ALA A 117 -7.38 -7.48 -7.57
C ALA A 117 -7.76 -6.00 -7.82
N GLU A 118 -8.93 -5.57 -7.36
CA GLU A 118 -9.35 -4.17 -7.38
C GLU A 118 -8.74 -3.37 -6.21
N PHE A 119 -8.70 -3.96 -5.01
CA PHE A 119 -8.25 -3.29 -3.79
C PHE A 119 -6.74 -2.99 -3.79
N LEU A 120 -5.90 -3.99 -4.08
CA LEU A 120 -4.44 -3.88 -3.92
C LEU A 120 -3.81 -2.75 -4.75
N PRO A 121 -4.13 -2.59 -6.05
CA PRO A 121 -3.55 -1.51 -6.86
C PRO A 121 -3.90 -0.12 -6.34
N GLN A 122 -5.16 0.08 -5.95
CA GLN A 122 -5.64 1.37 -5.47
C GLN A 122 -5.03 1.72 -4.11
N TRP A 123 -5.03 0.76 -3.18
CA TRP A 123 -4.45 0.95 -1.85
C TRP A 123 -2.96 1.29 -1.95
N LEU A 124 -2.19 0.52 -2.73
CA LEU A 124 -0.74 0.73 -2.88
C LEU A 124 -0.43 2.12 -3.45
N MET A 125 -1.15 2.54 -4.49
CA MET A 125 -0.92 3.86 -5.07
C MET A 125 -1.27 4.99 -4.11
N LEU A 126 -2.35 4.86 -3.35
CA LEU A 126 -2.75 5.85 -2.35
C LEU A 126 -1.70 5.93 -1.23
N HIS A 127 -1.25 4.79 -0.72
CA HIS A 127 -0.26 4.70 0.36
C HIS A 127 1.06 5.38 -0.03
N ILE A 128 1.63 5.03 -1.20
CA ILE A 128 2.85 5.65 -1.73
C ILE A 128 2.71 7.17 -1.87
N ASN A 129 1.57 7.64 -2.38
CA ASN A 129 1.36 9.07 -2.60
C ASN A 129 1.08 9.87 -1.33
N THR A 130 0.77 9.22 -0.22
CA THR A 130 0.36 9.87 1.03
C THR A 130 1.34 9.58 2.17
N ALA A 131 1.28 8.38 2.76
CA ALA A 131 2.04 8.00 3.94
C ALA A 131 3.55 7.94 3.65
N ASP A 132 3.96 7.22 2.62
CA ASP A 132 5.39 7.02 2.29
C ASP A 132 6.00 8.35 1.83
N ARG A 133 5.21 9.17 1.12
CA ARG A 133 5.62 10.52 0.75
C ARG A 133 5.79 11.44 1.95
N GLN A 134 4.93 11.33 2.97
CA GLN A 134 5.07 12.06 4.22
C GLN A 134 6.36 11.64 4.94
N PHE A 135 6.58 10.33 5.05
CA PHE A 135 7.80 9.78 5.61
C PHE A 135 9.05 10.25 4.85
N ALA A 136 9.05 10.15 3.52
CA ALA A 136 10.17 10.56 2.68
C ALA A 136 10.51 12.06 2.81
N ARG A 137 9.49 12.92 2.91
CA ARG A 137 9.69 14.35 3.17
C ARG A 137 10.35 14.58 4.53
N TRP A 138 9.89 13.87 5.55
CA TRP A 138 10.46 13.99 6.88
C TRP A 138 11.91 13.46 6.90
N LEU A 139 12.22 12.33 6.26
CA LEU A 139 13.58 11.79 6.21
C LEU A 139 14.57 12.76 5.55
N LYS A 140 14.15 13.38 4.44
CA LYS A 140 14.93 14.42 3.74
C LYS A 140 15.07 15.71 4.56
N GLY A 141 14.04 16.08 5.33
CA GLY A 141 14.06 17.22 6.23
C GLY A 141 14.97 17.00 7.44
N SER A 142 14.89 15.84 8.08
CA SER A 142 15.75 15.41 9.19
C SER A 142 17.22 15.32 8.77
N ALA A 143 17.51 14.93 7.52
CA ALA A 143 18.87 14.98 6.98
C ALA A 143 19.44 16.41 6.86
N ALA A 144 18.59 17.45 6.84
CA ALA A 144 18.99 18.85 6.74
C ALA A 144 19.06 19.56 8.10
N THR A 145 18.41 19.04 9.14
CA THR A 145 18.36 19.65 10.48
C THR A 145 18.53 18.59 11.56
N GLY A 146 19.69 18.58 12.21
CA GLY A 146 19.94 17.75 13.38
C GLY A 146 18.91 17.96 14.49
N THR A 147 18.36 16.84 14.96
CA THR A 147 17.57 16.57 16.18
C THR A 147 16.23 17.32 16.37
N PRO A 148 15.09 16.63 16.39
CA PRO A 148 13.79 17.21 16.76
C PRO A 148 13.57 17.16 18.28
N THR A 149 13.18 18.29 18.86
CA THR A 149 12.42 18.33 20.12
C THR A 149 10.98 18.73 19.81
N ASP A 150 10.03 17.90 20.21
CA ASP A 150 8.59 18.17 20.24
C ASP A 150 8.26 19.20 21.34
N PRO A 151 7.53 20.27 21.00
CA PRO A 151 6.42 20.65 21.87
C PRO A 151 5.28 21.35 21.10
N ALA A 152 4.18 20.65 20.81
CA ALA A 152 2.81 21.19 21.01
C ALA A 152 1.75 20.36 20.25
N GLY A 153 0.93 19.64 21.00
CA GLY A 153 -0.16 18.82 20.50
C GLY A 153 -1.14 19.55 19.59
N ARG A 154 -1.35 19.00 18.40
CA ARG A 154 -2.39 19.41 17.46
C ARG A 154 -3.07 18.18 16.86
N VAL A 155 -4.38 18.11 17.03
CA VAL A 155 -5.29 17.11 16.44
C VAL A 155 -5.61 17.52 15.00
N PHE A 156 -5.59 16.58 14.06
CA PHE A 156 -6.23 16.75 12.74
C PHE A 156 -6.69 15.42 12.13
N GLY A 157 -7.96 15.40 11.68
CA GLY A 157 -8.40 14.66 10.49
C GLY A 157 -9.45 13.58 10.70
N ASP A 158 -10.73 13.93 10.62
CA ASP A 158 -11.82 12.99 10.33
C ASP A 158 -11.70 12.48 8.89
N ILE A 159 -11.63 11.16 8.71
CA ILE A 159 -11.80 10.49 7.40
C ILE A 159 -13.09 9.66 7.49
N PRO A 160 -14.06 9.83 6.57
CA PRO A 160 -15.29 9.05 6.61
C PRO A 160 -15.03 7.61 6.14
N VAL A 161 -15.68 6.67 6.83
CA VAL A 161 -15.84 5.27 6.42
C VAL A 161 -16.80 5.14 5.24
#